data_AF-K9ZAU4-F1
#
_entry.id   AF-K9ZAU4-F1
#
_cell.length_a   1.000
_cell.length_b   1.000
_cell.length_c   1.000
_cell.angle_alpha   90.00
_cell.angle_beta   90.00
_cell.angle_gamma   90.00
#
_symmetry.space_group_name_H-M   'P 1'
#
loop_
_entity.id
_entity.type
_entity.pdbx_description
1 polymer ?
#
loop_
_entity_poly.entity_id
_entity_poly.type
_entity_poly.pdbx_seq_one_letter_code
_entity_poly.pdbx_strand_id
1 'polypeptide(L)'
;MAPYSIDLRQKILSAWENKEGTQRELAERFKVSLSFIRDFLRRYRETSEITALPQGGDRRSKIKGENQELLKKIVTEKSDIYLREIQEIIKESKGIEVSVSSLSRTLNRLNLNRKKKFSSH
;
A
#
# COMPACT_ATOMS: atom_id res chain seq x y z
N MET A 1 17.10 -7.79 2.48
CA MET A 1 17.13 -6.88 3.65
C MET A 1 15.72 -6.42 3.96
N ALA A 2 15.26 -6.61 5.20
CA ALA A 2 13.99 -6.07 5.66
C ALA A 2 14.09 -4.54 5.77
N PRO A 3 13.02 -3.78 5.48
CA PRO A 3 13.02 -2.34 5.65
C PRO A 3 13.17 -2.00 7.14
N TYR A 4 13.96 -0.97 7.47
CA TYR A 4 13.99 -0.41 8.82
C TYR A 4 12.57 -0.02 9.27
N SER A 5 12.21 -0.42 10.49
CA SER A 5 10.90 -0.18 11.10
C SER A 5 10.51 1.30 11.03
N ILE A 6 9.21 1.57 10.94
CA ILE A 6 8.65 2.91 10.83
C ILE A 6 9.01 3.78 12.05
N ASP A 7 9.05 3.15 13.24
CA ASP A 7 9.43 3.78 14.50
C ASP A 7 10.86 4.33 14.45
N LEU A 8 11.80 3.57 13.85
CA LEU A 8 13.18 4.02 13.71
C LEU A 8 13.30 5.25 12.80
N ARG A 9 12.52 5.29 11.71
CA ARG A 9 12.50 6.42 10.78
C ARG A 9 11.89 7.66 11.39
N GLN A 10 10.81 7.51 12.15
CA GLN A 10 10.19 8.60 12.90
C GLN A 10 11.18 9.20 13.91
N LYS A 11 11.86 8.34 14.70
CA LYS A 11 12.85 8.82 15.68
C LYS A 11 14.04 9.54 15.03
N ILE A 12 14.54 9.03 13.90
CA ILE A 12 15.62 9.68 13.14
C ILE A 12 15.15 11.04 12.62
N LEU A 13 13.92 11.12 12.11
CA LEU A 13 13.37 12.36 11.59
C LEU A 13 13.18 13.41 12.69
N SER A 14 12.56 13.04 13.80
CA SER A 14 12.37 13.96 14.94
C SER A 14 13.70 14.50 15.45
N ALA A 15 14.71 13.63 15.58
CA ALA A 15 16.06 14.05 15.98
C ALA A 15 16.71 14.99 14.95
N TRP A 16 16.45 14.78 13.65
CA TRP A 16 16.94 15.67 12.60
C TRP A 16 16.22 17.03 12.57
N GLU A 17 14.90 17.04 12.75
CA GLU A 17 14.08 18.28 12.84
C GLU A 17 14.45 19.11 14.08
N ASN A 18 14.70 18.44 15.20
CA ASN A 18 15.19 19.05 16.44
C ASN A 18 16.65 19.51 16.38
N LYS A 19 17.36 19.27 15.25
CA LYS A 19 18.78 19.58 15.07
C LYS A 19 19.67 18.96 16.17
N GLU A 20 19.32 17.77 16.63
CA GLU A 20 20.03 17.04 17.71
C GLU A 20 21.41 16.52 17.29
N GLY A 21 21.83 16.77 16.05
CA GLY A 21 23.16 16.43 15.55
C GLY A 21 23.27 16.43 14.02
N THR A 22 24.47 16.20 13.54
CA THR A 22 24.79 15.98 12.13
C THR A 22 24.30 14.60 11.66
N GLN A 23 24.20 14.40 10.34
CA GLN A 23 23.79 13.10 9.76
C GLN A 23 24.68 11.93 10.23
N ARG A 24 25.94 12.20 10.55
CA ARG A 24 26.89 11.20 11.04
C ARG A 24 26.62 10.83 12.50
N GLU A 25 26.37 11.82 13.36
CA GLU A 25 26.02 11.59 14.75
C GLU A 25 24.67 10.87 14.88
N LEU A 26 23.70 11.20 14.04
CA LEU A 26 22.43 10.45 13.96
C LEU A 26 22.67 9.00 13.51
N ALA A 27 23.59 8.75 12.57
CA ALA A 27 23.88 7.40 12.09
C ALA A 27 24.46 6.52 13.21
N GLU A 28 25.38 7.08 14.00
CA GLU A 28 25.98 6.40 15.15
C GLU A 28 24.95 6.18 16.27
N ARG A 29 24.17 7.21 16.62
CA ARG A 29 23.14 7.15 17.67
C ARG A 29 22.07 6.08 17.39
N PHE A 30 21.62 6.00 16.14
CA PHE A 30 20.59 5.05 15.72
C PHE A 30 21.17 3.72 15.21
N LYS A 31 22.50 3.54 15.23
CA LYS A 31 23.20 2.36 14.74
C LYS A 31 22.82 1.97 13.30
N VAL A 32 22.67 2.97 12.44
CA VAL A 32 22.35 2.82 11.02
C VAL A 32 23.49 3.31 10.15
N SER A 33 23.50 2.95 8.87
CA SER A 33 24.50 3.47 7.96
C SER A 33 24.26 4.95 7.63
N LEU A 34 25.34 5.71 7.44
CA LEU A 34 25.27 7.10 6.98
C LEU A 34 24.56 7.21 5.62
N SER A 35 24.78 6.23 4.74
CA SER A 35 24.10 6.15 3.44
C SER A 35 22.58 6.07 3.60
N PHE A 36 22.08 5.30 4.57
CA PHE A 36 20.65 5.19 4.84
C PHE A 36 20.07 6.53 5.30
N ILE A 37 20.71 7.22 6.25
CA ILE A 37 20.23 8.54 6.72
C ILE A 37 20.22 9.55 5.57
N ARG A 38 21.28 9.59 4.76
CA ARG A 38 21.37 10.51 3.61
C ARG A 38 20.24 10.27 2.61
N ASP A 39 20.02 9.01 2.24
CA ASP A 39 18.97 8.65 1.28
C ASP A 39 17.56 8.88 1.84
N PHE A 40 17.37 8.61 3.14
CA PHE A 40 16.13 8.86 3.86
C PHE A 40 15.79 10.36 3.89
N LEU A 41 16.73 11.20 4.30
CA LEU A 41 16.52 12.65 4.39
C LEU A 41 16.34 13.30 3.03
N ARG A 42 17.07 12.84 1.99
CA ARG A 42 16.86 13.29 0.61
C ARG A 42 15.42 13.00 0.18
N ARG A 43 14.95 11.75 0.36
CA ARG A 43 13.59 11.36 0.02
C ARG A 43 12.55 12.17 0.81
N TYR A 44 12.77 12.37 2.10
CA TYR A 44 11.88 13.17 2.94
C TYR A 44 11.75 14.61 2.43
N ARG A 45 12.84 15.24 1.98
CA ARG A 45 12.77 16.60 1.39
C ARG A 45 11.99 16.66 0.08
N GLU A 46 12.02 15.59 -0.72
CA GLU A 46 11.34 15.54 -2.03
C GLU A 46 9.86 15.18 -1.92
N THR A 47 9.47 14.40 -0.90
CA THR A 47 8.14 13.78 -0.81
C THR A 47 7.37 14.12 0.46
N SER A 48 8.03 14.68 1.48
CA SER A 48 7.50 14.85 2.85
C SER A 48 6.95 13.55 3.47
N GLU A 49 7.30 12.38 2.90
CA GLU A 49 6.83 11.08 3.37
C GLU A 49 7.91 10.39 4.22
N ILE A 50 7.50 9.97 5.42
CA ILE A 50 8.35 9.31 6.43
C ILE A 50 8.35 7.79 6.22
N THR A 51 7.33 7.28 5.54
CA THR A 51 7.09 5.84 5.36
C THR A 51 7.98 5.28 4.25
N ALA A 52 8.31 3.99 4.35
CA ALA A 52 8.81 3.30 3.17
C ALA A 52 7.72 3.35 2.09
N LEU A 53 8.09 3.64 0.83
CA LEU A 53 7.27 3.23 -0.31
C LEU A 53 6.82 1.78 -0.04
N PRO A 54 5.52 1.46 -0.14
CA PRO A 54 5.03 0.13 0.19
C PRO A 54 5.85 -0.93 -0.57
N GLN A 55 6.69 -1.67 0.15
CA GLN A 55 7.42 -2.80 -0.40
C GLN A 55 6.41 -3.91 -0.65
N GLY A 56 5.95 -4.00 -1.89
CA GLY A 56 4.90 -4.93 -2.29
C GLY A 56 3.61 -4.20 -2.64
N GLY A 57 3.62 -3.52 -3.77
CA GLY A 57 2.41 -3.20 -4.52
C GLY A 57 2.64 -3.69 -5.92
N ASP A 58 1.79 -4.62 -6.39
CA ASP A 58 1.82 -5.07 -7.78
C ASP A 58 1.74 -3.85 -8.70
N ARG A 59 2.90 -3.41 -9.21
CA ARG A 59 3.01 -2.32 -10.19
C ARG A 59 2.13 -2.60 -11.43
N ARG A 60 1.76 -3.88 -11.66
CA ARG A 60 0.99 -4.39 -12.80
C ARG A 60 -0.49 -4.65 -12.52
N SER A 61 -1.04 -4.31 -11.36
CA SER A 61 -2.48 -4.46 -11.17
C SER A 61 -3.22 -3.58 -12.17
N LYS A 62 -3.90 -4.21 -13.15
CA LYS A 62 -4.71 -3.55 -14.18
C LYS A 62 -5.92 -2.79 -13.59
N ILE A 63 -6.20 -3.02 -12.30
CA ILE A 63 -7.27 -2.36 -11.55
C ILE A 63 -6.66 -1.20 -10.75
N LYS A 64 -6.59 -0.02 -11.37
CA LYS A 64 -6.17 1.25 -10.76
C LYS A 64 -7.22 2.35 -11.02
N GLY A 65 -7.22 3.38 -10.17
CA GLY A 65 -8.07 4.56 -10.31
C GLY A 65 -9.56 4.21 -10.32
N GLU A 66 -10.27 4.71 -11.33
CA GLU A 66 -11.71 4.53 -11.55
C GLU A 66 -12.19 3.07 -11.45
N ASN A 67 -11.35 2.09 -11.84
CA ASN A 67 -11.73 0.67 -11.76
C ASN A 67 -11.91 0.20 -10.32
N GLN A 68 -11.19 0.82 -9.38
CA GLN A 68 -11.34 0.54 -7.95
C GLN A 68 -12.61 1.16 -7.38
N GLU A 69 -12.99 2.35 -7.84
CA GLU A 69 -14.27 2.97 -7.46
C GLU A 69 -15.46 2.18 -7.99
N LEU A 70 -15.39 1.75 -9.25
CA LEU A 70 -16.43 0.91 -9.86
C LEU A 70 -16.55 -0.43 -9.10
N LEU A 71 -15.42 -1.04 -8.75
CA LEU A 71 -15.38 -2.25 -7.91
C LEU A 71 -15.99 -2.01 -6.52
N LYS A 72 -15.64 -0.89 -5.87
CA LYS A 72 -16.23 -0.51 -4.57
C LYS A 72 -17.74 -0.33 -4.68
N LYS A 73 -18.22 0.36 -5.71
CA LYS A 73 -19.65 0.61 -5.93
C LYS A 73 -20.41 -0.70 -6.12
N ILE A 74 -19.92 -1.57 -7.00
CA ILE A 74 -20.52 -2.90 -7.24
C ILE A 74 -20.61 -3.73 -5.96
N VAL A 75 -19.52 -3.79 -5.18
CA VAL A 75 -19.48 -4.60 -3.95
C VAL A 75 -20.34 -3.98 -2.83
N THR A 76 -20.45 -2.65 -2.80
CA THR A 76 -21.28 -1.94 -1.82
C THR A 76 -22.78 -2.09 -2.15
N GLU A 77 -23.15 -2.00 -3.43
CA GLU A 77 -24.53 -2.21 -3.89
C GLU A 77 -24.93 -3.69 -3.82
N LYS A 78 -24.00 -4.62 -4.09
CA LYS A 78 -24.23 -6.06 -4.08
C LYS A 78 -23.15 -6.77 -3.26
N SER A 79 -23.38 -6.85 -1.95
CA SER A 79 -22.50 -7.56 -1.00
C SER A 79 -22.32 -9.06 -1.29
N ASP A 80 -23.15 -9.66 -2.15
CA ASP A 80 -23.13 -11.10 -2.47
C ASP A 80 -22.68 -11.43 -3.90
N ILE A 81 -22.20 -10.44 -4.65
CA ILE A 81 -21.76 -10.63 -6.03
C ILE A 81 -20.54 -11.56 -6.12
N TYR A 82 -20.56 -12.48 -7.09
CA TYR A 82 -19.47 -13.43 -7.30
C TYR A 82 -18.30 -12.78 -8.04
N LEU A 83 -17.08 -13.26 -7.79
CA LEU A 83 -15.86 -12.73 -8.43
C LEU A 83 -15.90 -12.80 -9.97
N ARG A 84 -16.58 -13.80 -10.53
CA ARG A 84 -16.78 -13.96 -11.98
C ARG A 84 -17.70 -12.88 -12.55
N GLU A 85 -18.76 -12.53 -11.85
CA GLU A 85 -19.67 -11.46 -12.27
C GLU A 85 -18.96 -10.10 -12.24
N ILE A 86 -18.15 -9.85 -11.22
CA ILE A 86 -17.29 -8.66 -11.16
C ILE A 86 -16.32 -8.63 -12.36
N GLN A 87 -15.74 -9.77 -12.72
CA GLN A 87 -14.85 -9.88 -13.88
C GLN A 87 -15.57 -9.55 -15.19
N GLU A 88 -16.78 -10.07 -15.38
CA GLU A 88 -17.60 -9.79 -16.56
C GLU A 88 -17.98 -8.32 -16.64
N ILE A 89 -18.41 -7.71 -15.52
CA ILE A 89 -18.75 -6.27 -15.48
C ILE A 89 -17.54 -5.40 -15.83
N ILE A 90 -16.35 -5.74 -15.33
CA ILE A 90 -15.12 -5.00 -15.65
C ILE A 90 -14.73 -5.19 -17.12
N LYS A 91 -14.89 -6.40 -17.66
CA LYS A 91 -14.66 -6.71 -19.07
C LYS A 91 -15.63 -5.94 -19.97
N GLU A 92 -16.91 -5.88 -19.60
CA GLU A 92 -17.95 -5.19 -20.37
C GLU A 92 -17.81 -3.67 -20.27
N SER A 93 -17.60 -3.12 -19.07
CA SER A 93 -17.53 -1.67 -18.87
C SER A 93 -16.24 -1.04 -19.38
N LYS A 94 -15.11 -1.77 -19.31
CA LYS A 94 -13.78 -1.20 -19.59
C LYS A 94 -12.94 -1.99 -20.60
N GLY A 95 -13.40 -3.15 -21.06
CA GLY A 95 -12.64 -4.00 -21.98
C GLY A 95 -11.41 -4.67 -21.35
N ILE A 96 -11.28 -4.64 -20.02
CA ILE A 96 -10.07 -5.12 -19.33
C ILE A 96 -10.28 -6.54 -18.82
N GLU A 97 -9.52 -7.49 -19.38
CA GLU A 97 -9.45 -8.83 -18.81
C GLU A 97 -8.54 -8.87 -17.57
N VAL A 98 -9.20 -9.13 -16.43
CA VAL A 98 -8.59 -9.36 -15.12
C VAL A 98 -8.87 -10.79 -14.68
N SER A 99 -7.86 -11.47 -14.13
CA SER A 99 -8.07 -12.81 -13.58
C SER A 99 -8.84 -12.76 -12.26
N VAL A 100 -9.59 -13.83 -11.95
CA VAL A 100 -10.27 -13.99 -10.64
C VAL A 100 -9.28 -13.85 -9.48
N SER A 101 -8.05 -14.35 -9.63
CA SER A 101 -7.00 -14.23 -8.62
C SER A 101 -6.53 -12.78 -8.41
N SER A 102 -6.46 -11.98 -9.48
CA SER A 102 -6.17 -10.55 -9.41
C SER A 102 -7.30 -9.80 -8.69
N LEU A 103 -8.55 -10.12 -9.01
CA LEU A 103 -9.72 -9.54 -8.36
C LEU A 103 -9.78 -9.86 -6.87
N SER A 104 -9.57 -11.11 -6.48
CA SER A 104 -9.53 -11.53 -5.07
C SER A 104 -8.46 -10.77 -4.28
N ARG A 105 -7.24 -10.66 -4.80
CA ARG A 105 -6.18 -9.84 -4.16
C ARG A 105 -6.57 -8.37 -4.06
N THR A 106 -7.23 -7.83 -5.08
CA THR A 106 -7.65 -6.42 -5.11
C THR A 106 -8.74 -6.15 -4.07
N LEU A 107 -9.72 -7.03 -3.95
CA LEU A 107 -10.79 -6.94 -2.94
C LEU A 107 -10.25 -7.06 -1.51
N ASN A 108 -9.36 -8.03 -1.27
CA ASN A 108 -8.68 -8.17 0.01
C ASN A 108 -7.90 -6.90 0.38
N ARG A 109 -7.18 -6.31 -0.59
CA ARG A 109 -6.46 -5.04 -0.37
C ARG A 109 -7.39 -3.87 -0.05
N LEU A 110 -8.57 -3.83 -0.65
CA LEU A 110 -9.56 -2.78 -0.41
C LEU A 110 -10.36 -3.02 0.89
N ASN A 111 -10.04 -4.04 1.68
CA ASN A 111 -10.82 -4.50 2.84
C ASN A 111 -12.31 -4.72 2.52
N LEU A 112 -12.64 -4.97 1.25
CA LEU A 112 -13.99 -5.31 0.79
C LEU A 112 -14.27 -6.81 0.98
N ASN A 113 -13.63 -7.42 1.98
CA ASN A 113 -13.71 -8.85 2.16
C ASN A 113 -15.13 -9.20 2.60
N ARG A 114 -15.72 -10.18 1.90
CA ARG A 114 -17.07 -10.66 2.14
C ARG A 114 -17.21 -10.99 3.62
N LYS A 115 -18.18 -10.37 4.33
CA LYS A 115 -18.64 -10.91 5.60
C LYS A 115 -19.24 -12.28 5.26
N LYS A 116 -18.48 -13.36 5.45
CA LYS A 116 -19.03 -14.72 5.40
C LYS A 116 -20.13 -14.79 6.45
N LYS A 117 -21.40 -14.69 6.03
CA LYS A 117 -22.48 -15.30 6.78
C LYS A 117 -22.34 -16.79 6.53
N PHE A 118 -21.81 -17.52 7.51
CA PHE A 118 -21.98 -18.95 7.57
C PHE A 118 -23.48 -19.22 7.71
N SER A 119 -24.16 -19.43 6.59
CA SER A 119 -25.42 -20.17 6.58
C SER A 119 -25.03 -21.64 6.62
N SER A 120 -24.81 -22.16 7.82
CA SER A 120 -24.75 -23.60 8.06
C SER A 120 -26.13 -24.17 7.76
N HIS A 121 -26.16 -25.17 6.87
CA HIS A 121 -27.34 -26.00 6.62
C HIS A 121 -27.40 -27.14 7.65
#